data_AF-A0A5C2CHP0-F1
#
_entry.id   AF-A0A5C2CHP0-F1
#
_cell.length_a   1.000
_cell.length_b   1.000
_cell.length_c   1.000
_cell.angle_alpha   90.00
_cell.angle_beta   90.00
_cell.angle_gamma   90.00
#
_symmetry.space_group_name_H-M   'P 1'
#
loop_
_entity.id
_entity.type
_entity.pdbx_description
1 polymer ?
#
loop_
_entity_poly.entity_id
_entity_poly.type
_entity_poly.pdbx_seq_one_letter_code
_entity_poly.pdbx_strand_id
1 'polypeptide(L)'
;GRHISILNVIRSVRLTLDLDEHPEWRYIFTAAITHDPSIRNIFLPLTIGAPLYMYEVKYIGHLVSFLQENQINALHTTPSIYREILGLLELDETIPSLKYISIGGEKLDRETALALRKRFPEEIISNVYGSTETCVGVSQYTINENLDTELPLGQVFHNNRLFVLDEFNNTVPLHILGEICVEGAAVASGYHNLPEITKEKFQPSFLDENKTLFRTGDLGKQTAPGVIEFIGRRDNQVKVNGYRIDPEEIEYQLNRHPQIERAIVLPSHVNNQTQLSAYCQTSKEIEVSEIREFLGNFLPAYMIPSYFIFLKEFPLTSHGKLDLHSLIELKETGKSTQVNYVAPRNNLELKLVSIWEKILPKPPIGIFDNFFEVGGHSLLLSRVVTHVHKELNVSVKLADFFKVPTVAGLAALVSKTQFDYQEPIPVIPLQKSYPMSHGQRRLWALEFLDRNHNAYGMPSAYQFNGTLNIPAFENAFQQLIQRHEILRTTFNLIDNEPRQVVHNQMNFGMKQIDLTNYVEAEQTKAIAQAISHNAKTTFDLEVGPLL
;
A
#
# COMPACT_ATOMS: atom_id res chain seq x y z
N GLY A 1 14.73 -14.42 -0.73
CA GLY A 1 15.31 -14.71 0.60
C GLY A 1 15.33 -16.20 0.85
N ARG A 2 16.22 -16.70 1.70
CA ARG A 2 16.20 -18.10 2.14
C ARG A 2 15.10 -18.28 3.20
N HIS A 3 14.49 -19.46 3.30
CA HIS A 3 13.50 -19.75 4.36
C HIS A 3 14.05 -19.45 5.76
N ILE A 4 15.33 -19.76 6.01
CA ILE A 4 15.99 -19.47 7.28
C ILE A 4 16.03 -17.97 7.60
N SER A 5 16.20 -17.11 6.60
CA SER A 5 16.23 -15.65 6.78
C SER A 5 14.87 -15.13 7.23
N ILE A 6 13.78 -15.63 6.61
CA ILE A 6 12.40 -15.30 6.98
C ILE A 6 12.11 -15.79 8.40
N LEU A 7 12.39 -17.06 8.70
CA LEU A 7 12.17 -17.61 10.04
C LEU A 7 12.96 -16.86 11.12
N ASN A 8 14.17 -16.43 10.81
CA ASN A 8 15.02 -15.70 11.74
C ASN A 8 14.43 -14.34 12.13
N VAL A 9 13.98 -13.54 11.15
CA VAL A 9 13.38 -12.23 11.44
C VAL A 9 12.06 -12.39 12.18
N ILE A 10 11.20 -13.33 11.76
CA ILE A 10 9.91 -13.57 12.41
C ILE A 10 10.08 -14.02 13.86
N ARG A 11 10.97 -15.00 14.12
CA ARG A 11 11.26 -15.46 15.49
C ARG A 11 11.91 -14.38 16.34
N SER A 12 12.81 -13.58 15.78
CA SER A 12 13.44 -12.49 16.52
C SER A 12 12.42 -11.46 16.98
N VAL A 13 11.53 -11.02 16.08
CA VAL A 13 10.45 -10.08 16.43
C VAL A 13 9.51 -10.69 17.48
N ARG A 14 9.12 -11.96 17.33
CA ARG A 14 8.26 -12.67 18.27
C ARG A 14 8.84 -12.73 19.67
N LEU A 15 10.13 -13.05 19.79
CA LEU A 15 10.84 -13.10 21.08
C LEU A 15 11.01 -11.71 21.69
N THR A 16 11.31 -10.69 20.89
CA THR A 16 11.53 -9.34 21.46
C THR A 16 10.24 -8.67 21.95
N LEU A 17 9.09 -9.06 21.39
CA LEU A 17 7.79 -8.49 21.76
C LEU A 17 6.97 -9.40 22.68
N ASP A 18 7.54 -10.55 23.06
CA ASP A 18 6.89 -11.57 23.87
C ASP A 18 5.47 -11.91 23.38
N LEU A 19 5.31 -12.04 22.07
CA LEU A 19 3.98 -12.15 21.44
C LEU A 19 3.22 -13.42 21.86
N ASP A 20 3.91 -14.37 22.49
CA ASP A 20 3.38 -15.66 22.92
C ASP A 20 2.62 -15.59 24.25
N GLU A 21 2.86 -14.56 25.05
CA GLU A 21 2.27 -14.38 26.39
C GLU A 21 1.09 -13.37 26.40
N HIS A 22 0.65 -12.89 25.23
CA HIS A 22 -0.08 -11.62 25.09
C HIS A 22 -1.26 -11.69 24.06
N PRO A 23 -2.23 -10.75 24.11
CA PRO A 23 -3.66 -10.91 23.74
C PRO A 23 -3.96 -11.16 22.26
N GLU A 24 -5.24 -11.43 21.92
CA GLU A 24 -5.71 -11.63 20.54
C GLU A 24 -5.19 -10.54 19.58
N TRP A 25 -4.10 -10.84 18.89
CA TRP A 25 -3.44 -9.90 17.99
C TRP A 25 -4.27 -9.71 16.71
N ARG A 26 -4.33 -8.47 16.22
CA ARG A 26 -5.02 -8.08 14.99
C ARG A 26 -4.04 -7.26 14.17
N TYR A 27 -3.47 -7.90 13.16
CA TYR A 27 -2.46 -7.30 12.30
C TYR A 27 -3.08 -6.67 11.08
N ILE A 28 -2.54 -5.55 10.64
CA ILE A 28 -2.89 -4.95 9.36
C ILE A 28 -1.84 -5.29 8.29
N PHE A 29 -2.30 -5.61 7.09
CA PHE A 29 -1.47 -5.77 5.90
C PHE A 29 -1.57 -4.49 5.06
N THR A 30 -0.50 -3.70 5.04
CA THR A 30 -0.42 -2.42 4.31
C THR A 30 0.65 -2.41 3.22
N ALA A 31 1.63 -3.32 3.30
CA ALA A 31 2.73 -3.38 2.36
C ALA A 31 2.30 -3.93 0.99
N ALA A 32 2.85 -3.38 -0.10
CA ALA A 32 2.73 -4.01 -1.41
C ALA A 32 3.40 -5.40 -1.39
N ILE A 33 2.73 -6.41 -1.93
CA ILE A 33 3.24 -7.80 -1.96
C ILE A 33 4.57 -7.95 -2.71
N THR A 34 4.89 -7.00 -3.58
CA THR A 34 6.15 -6.92 -4.33
C THR A 34 7.33 -6.44 -3.49
N HIS A 35 7.09 -5.95 -2.27
CA HIS A 35 8.12 -5.44 -1.37
C HIS A 35 8.25 -6.33 -0.13
N ASP A 36 9.45 -6.44 0.42
CA ASP A 36 9.75 -7.37 1.51
C ASP A 36 9.06 -7.09 2.85
N PRO A 37 8.59 -5.88 3.23
CA PRO A 37 7.76 -5.70 4.42
C PRO A 37 6.49 -6.58 4.42
N SER A 38 5.99 -6.98 3.25
CA SER A 38 4.87 -7.93 3.13
C SER A 38 5.17 -9.28 3.77
N ILE A 39 6.44 -9.74 3.75
CA ILE A 39 6.89 -10.98 4.41
C ILE A 39 6.57 -10.91 5.91
N ARG A 40 6.88 -9.78 6.56
CA ARG A 40 6.58 -9.60 7.98
C ARG A 40 5.09 -9.46 8.22
N ASN A 41 4.37 -8.68 7.41
CA ASN A 41 2.91 -8.54 7.55
C ASN A 41 2.18 -9.88 7.42
N ILE A 42 2.66 -10.79 6.58
CA ILE A 42 2.04 -12.10 6.35
C ILE A 42 2.50 -13.13 7.38
N PHE A 43 3.81 -13.37 7.48
CA PHE A 43 4.30 -14.53 8.22
C PHE A 43 4.32 -14.33 9.73
N LEU A 44 4.45 -13.09 10.23
CA LEU A 44 4.40 -12.85 11.68
C LEU A 44 3.04 -13.28 12.27
N PRO A 45 1.88 -12.74 11.82
CA PRO A 45 0.58 -13.14 12.35
C PRO A 45 0.28 -14.63 12.13
N LEU A 46 0.62 -15.19 10.96
CA LEU A 46 0.35 -16.59 10.66
C LEU A 46 1.07 -17.55 11.61
N THR A 47 2.26 -17.21 12.12
CA THR A 47 2.98 -18.05 13.09
C THR A 47 2.36 -18.10 14.49
N ILE A 48 1.42 -17.20 14.79
CA ILE A 48 0.72 -17.13 16.08
C ILE A 48 -0.81 -17.26 15.92
N GLY A 49 -1.30 -17.60 14.72
CA GLY A 49 -2.74 -17.77 14.46
C GLY A 49 -3.55 -16.47 14.49
N ALA A 50 -2.90 -15.31 14.38
CA ALA A 50 -3.56 -14.01 14.43
C ALA A 50 -4.24 -13.65 13.10
N PRO A 51 -5.44 -13.01 13.12
CA PRO A 51 -6.07 -12.48 11.92
C PRO A 51 -5.23 -11.36 11.26
N LEU A 52 -5.27 -11.35 9.92
CA LEU A 52 -4.63 -10.35 9.07
C LEU A 52 -5.70 -9.54 8.31
N TYR A 53 -5.74 -8.23 8.56
CA TYR A 53 -6.69 -7.30 7.99
C TYR A 53 -6.07 -6.58 6.79
N MET A 54 -6.64 -6.78 5.61
CA MET A 54 -6.10 -6.24 4.37
C MET A 54 -6.47 -4.76 4.21
N TYR A 55 -5.48 -3.90 3.97
CA TYR A 55 -5.70 -2.47 3.75
C TYR A 55 -4.85 -1.92 2.62
N GLU A 56 -5.47 -1.20 1.68
CA GLU A 56 -4.76 -0.54 0.60
C GLU A 56 -4.38 0.90 1.00
N VAL A 57 -3.08 1.18 1.15
CA VAL A 57 -2.54 2.49 1.56
C VAL A 57 -2.98 3.64 0.65
N LYS A 58 -3.37 3.36 -0.59
CA LYS A 58 -3.94 4.37 -1.51
C LYS A 58 -5.23 5.03 -1.01
N TYR A 59 -5.86 4.47 0.02
CA TYR A 59 -7.03 5.03 0.71
C TYR A 59 -6.65 5.66 2.06
N ILE A 60 -5.45 6.22 2.21
CA ILE A 60 -4.88 6.65 3.51
C ILE A 60 -5.85 7.48 4.37
N GLY A 61 -6.72 8.29 3.75
CA GLY A 61 -7.72 9.10 4.46
C GLY A 61 -8.75 8.30 5.31
N HIS A 62 -8.90 6.99 5.10
CA HIS A 62 -9.75 6.11 5.89
C HIS A 62 -8.98 5.24 6.90
N LEU A 63 -7.64 5.38 6.98
CA LEU A 63 -6.81 4.45 7.71
C LEU A 63 -7.11 4.47 9.20
N VAL A 64 -7.27 5.66 9.80
CA VAL A 64 -7.57 5.80 11.23
C VAL A 64 -8.88 5.09 11.60
N SER A 65 -9.96 5.35 10.85
CA SER A 65 -11.25 4.69 11.07
C SER A 65 -11.14 3.17 10.91
N PHE A 66 -10.41 2.69 9.89
CA PHE A 66 -10.18 1.27 9.70
C PHE A 66 -9.43 0.63 10.88
N LEU A 67 -8.39 1.30 11.40
CA LEU A 67 -7.63 0.83 12.57
C LEU A 67 -8.54 0.71 13.81
N GLN A 68 -9.38 1.71 14.06
CA GLN A 68 -10.32 1.76 15.19
C GLN A 68 -11.44 0.72 15.06
N GLU A 69 -12.14 0.68 13.92
CA GLU A 69 -13.28 -0.22 13.66
C GLU A 69 -12.88 -1.70 13.76
N ASN A 70 -11.69 -2.05 13.27
CA ASN A 70 -11.19 -3.43 13.29
C ASN A 70 -10.39 -3.78 14.55
N GLN A 71 -10.25 -2.83 15.49
CA GLN A 71 -9.48 -2.98 16.73
C GLN A 71 -8.03 -3.43 16.46
N ILE A 72 -7.40 -2.86 15.43
CA ILE A 72 -6.02 -3.22 15.05
C ILE A 72 -5.09 -2.87 16.21
N ASN A 73 -4.23 -3.82 16.58
CA ASN A 73 -3.33 -3.68 17.73
C ASN A 73 -1.83 -3.83 17.38
N ALA A 74 -1.52 -4.29 16.17
CA ALA A 74 -0.17 -4.31 15.63
C ALA A 74 -0.11 -3.65 14.24
N LEU A 75 0.63 -2.54 14.17
CA LEU A 75 0.83 -1.74 12.96
C LEU A 75 2.30 -1.79 12.54
N HIS A 76 2.58 -2.25 11.32
CA HIS A 76 3.87 -2.04 10.67
C HIS A 76 3.70 -0.98 9.59
N THR A 77 4.55 0.05 9.61
CA THR A 77 4.40 1.23 8.78
C THR A 77 5.73 1.92 8.52
N THR A 78 5.71 2.99 7.74
CA THR A 78 6.86 3.85 7.45
C THR A 78 6.70 5.21 8.16
N PRO A 79 7.78 5.97 8.39
CA PRO A 79 7.67 7.32 8.95
C PRO A 79 6.69 8.21 8.17
N SER A 80 6.69 8.15 6.83
CA SER A 80 5.77 8.92 5.99
C SER A 80 4.30 8.55 6.20
N ILE A 81 3.95 7.26 6.20
CA ILE A 81 2.57 6.83 6.46
C ILE A 81 2.16 7.19 7.89
N TYR A 82 3.07 7.06 8.85
CA TYR A 82 2.79 7.41 10.23
C TYR A 82 2.51 8.91 10.41
N ARG A 83 3.26 9.79 9.74
CA ARG A 83 2.95 11.25 9.74
C ARG A 83 1.55 11.52 9.20
N GLU A 84 1.09 10.76 8.21
CA GLU A 84 -0.30 10.88 7.74
C GLU A 84 -1.32 10.43 8.79
N ILE A 85 -1.05 9.34 9.51
CA ILE A 85 -1.91 8.92 10.63
C ILE A 85 -2.03 10.05 11.65
N LEU A 86 -0.91 10.68 12.03
CA LEU A 86 -0.92 11.83 12.94
C LEU A 86 -1.73 13.00 12.40
N GLY A 87 -1.63 13.28 11.10
CA GLY A 87 -2.36 14.36 10.43
C GLY A 87 -3.84 14.06 10.18
N LEU A 88 -4.29 12.82 10.38
CA LEU A 88 -5.69 12.40 10.29
C LEU A 88 -6.39 12.35 11.66
N LEU A 89 -5.61 12.27 12.74
CA LEU A 89 -6.12 12.29 14.11
C LEU A 89 -6.27 13.74 14.59
N GLU A 90 -7.39 14.04 15.27
CA GLU A 90 -7.50 15.29 16.04
C GLU A 90 -6.39 15.36 17.12
N LEU A 91 -6.05 16.57 17.61
CA LEU A 91 -4.88 16.79 18.49
C LEU A 91 -4.81 15.83 19.69
N ASP A 92 -5.95 15.52 20.30
CA ASP A 92 -6.06 14.67 21.50
C ASP A 92 -6.59 13.25 21.18
N GLU A 93 -6.86 12.93 19.91
CA GLU A 93 -7.39 11.63 19.52
C GLU A 93 -6.29 10.55 19.58
N THR A 94 -6.60 9.36 20.06
CA THR A 94 -5.66 8.22 20.04
C THR A 94 -6.31 7.04 19.32
N ILE A 95 -5.55 5.96 19.16
CA ILE A 95 -6.08 4.68 18.68
C ILE A 95 -5.85 3.66 19.82
N PRO A 96 -6.74 3.58 20.83
CA PRO A 96 -6.49 2.82 22.07
C PRO A 96 -6.25 1.33 21.87
N SER A 97 -6.65 0.79 20.71
CA SER A 97 -6.40 -0.60 20.35
C SER A 97 -4.93 -0.86 20.00
N LEU A 98 -4.18 0.14 19.52
CA LEU A 98 -2.78 -0.03 19.14
C LEU A 98 -1.94 -0.38 20.37
N LYS A 99 -1.08 -1.39 20.23
CA LYS A 99 -0.14 -1.84 21.27
C LYS A 99 1.29 -1.89 20.76
N TYR A 100 1.43 -2.25 19.48
CA TYR A 100 2.73 -2.34 18.83
C TYR A 100 2.75 -1.56 17.51
N ILE A 101 3.73 -0.66 17.39
CA ILE A 101 3.97 0.13 16.19
C ILE A 101 5.41 -0.10 15.75
N SER A 102 5.59 -0.75 14.61
CA SER A 102 6.90 -0.91 14.00
C SER A 102 7.07 0.02 12.82
N ILE A 103 8.08 0.87 12.88
CA ILE A 103 8.37 1.89 11.88
C ILE A 103 9.68 1.55 11.21
N GLY A 104 9.69 1.47 9.88
CA GLY A 104 10.91 1.15 9.15
C GLY A 104 10.81 1.55 7.69
N GLY A 105 11.87 1.28 6.94
CA GLY A 105 11.87 1.55 5.51
C GLY A 105 12.18 3.00 5.12
N GLU A 106 12.28 3.94 6.06
CA GLU A 106 12.82 5.30 5.86
C GLU A 106 13.65 5.72 7.08
N LYS A 107 14.45 6.78 6.96
CA LYS A 107 15.08 7.38 8.14
C LYS A 107 13.96 7.97 9.02
N LEU A 108 13.88 7.51 10.26
CA LEU A 108 13.03 8.12 11.28
C LEU A 108 13.87 9.18 12.00
N ASP A 109 13.51 10.46 11.82
CA ASP A 109 14.15 11.56 12.51
C ASP A 109 13.68 11.65 13.98
N ARG A 110 14.52 12.29 14.81
CA ARG A 110 14.29 12.46 16.24
C ARG A 110 13.00 13.19 16.57
N GLU A 111 12.66 14.23 15.81
CA GLU A 111 11.46 15.04 16.05
C GLU A 111 10.19 14.20 15.86
N THR A 112 10.11 13.47 14.74
CA THR A 112 9.02 12.54 14.46
C THR A 112 8.94 11.44 15.52
N ALA A 113 10.08 10.88 15.96
CA ALA A 113 10.14 9.86 17.01
C ALA A 113 9.64 10.35 18.38
N LEU A 114 9.93 11.60 18.75
CA LEU A 114 9.42 12.20 19.99
C LEU A 114 7.92 12.50 19.88
N ALA A 115 7.46 13.00 18.73
CA ALA A 115 6.02 13.21 18.47
C ALA A 115 5.23 11.91 18.55
N LEU A 116 5.78 10.84 17.98
CA LEU A 116 5.32 9.45 18.08
C LEU A 116 5.11 9.02 19.52
N ARG A 117 6.18 9.10 20.32
CA ARG A 117 6.19 8.68 21.72
C ARG A 117 5.22 9.51 22.55
N LYS A 118 5.10 10.80 22.28
CA LYS A 118 4.13 11.67 22.96
C LYS A 118 2.67 11.29 22.65
N ARG A 119 2.37 10.90 21.40
CA ARG A 119 1.01 10.49 20.99
C ARG A 119 0.64 9.10 21.52
N PHE A 120 1.62 8.21 21.61
CA PHE A 120 1.47 6.81 22.01
C PHE A 120 2.45 6.50 23.16
N PRO A 121 2.13 6.96 24.39
CA PRO A 121 3.06 6.88 25.52
C PRO A 121 3.30 5.44 25.99
N GLU A 122 2.27 4.61 26.01
CA GLU A 122 2.30 3.26 26.58
C GLU A 122 2.66 2.17 25.55
N GLU A 123 2.53 2.47 24.26
CA GLU A 123 2.69 1.51 23.19
C GLU A 123 4.17 1.20 22.91
N ILE A 124 4.46 -0.03 22.49
CA ILE A 124 5.80 -0.39 22.03
C ILE A 124 5.99 0.18 20.63
N ILE A 125 6.85 1.18 20.49
CA ILE A 125 7.20 1.79 19.20
C ILE A 125 8.64 1.42 18.88
N SER A 126 8.86 0.73 17.76
CA SER A 126 10.20 0.29 17.35
C SER A 126 10.58 0.87 16.00
N ASN A 127 11.72 1.54 15.93
CA ASN A 127 12.40 1.88 14.69
C ASN A 127 13.19 0.66 14.19
N VAL A 128 12.91 0.18 12.98
CA VAL A 128 13.49 -1.03 12.41
C VAL A 128 14.38 -0.67 11.23
N TYR A 129 15.59 -1.20 11.25
CA TYR A 129 16.58 -1.03 10.20
C TYR A 129 16.83 -2.34 9.44
N GLY A 130 16.97 -2.23 8.13
CA GLY A 130 17.27 -3.33 7.23
C GLY A 130 17.07 -2.96 5.77
N SER A 131 17.44 -3.90 4.91
CA SER A 131 17.26 -3.84 3.46
C SER A 131 16.68 -5.16 2.95
N THR A 132 16.26 -5.18 1.69
CA THR A 132 15.71 -6.38 1.06
C THR A 132 16.70 -7.54 1.02
N GLU A 133 17.99 -7.24 0.83
CA GLU A 133 19.10 -8.21 0.87
C GLU A 133 19.34 -8.80 2.26
N THR A 134 18.76 -8.17 3.29
CA THR A 134 18.82 -8.62 4.67
C THR A 134 17.45 -8.98 5.24
N CYS A 135 16.49 -9.29 4.36
CA CYS A 135 15.19 -9.85 4.69
C CYS A 135 14.39 -9.01 5.71
N VAL A 136 13.81 -7.90 5.24
CA VAL A 136 12.94 -6.97 5.98
C VAL A 136 13.67 -6.11 7.01
N GLY A 137 14.29 -6.72 8.00
CA GLY A 137 14.88 -6.02 9.14
C GLY A 137 15.95 -6.87 9.82
N VAL A 138 17.01 -6.21 10.30
CA VAL A 138 18.17 -6.83 10.97
C VAL A 138 18.42 -6.28 12.36
N SER A 139 17.91 -5.09 12.67
CA SER A 139 17.98 -4.52 14.00
C SER A 139 16.76 -3.66 14.29
N GLN A 140 16.52 -3.43 15.57
CA GLN A 140 15.47 -2.52 16.01
C GLN A 140 15.85 -1.74 17.26
N TYR A 141 15.36 -0.51 17.32
CA TYR A 141 15.46 0.36 18.47
C TYR A 141 14.07 0.67 19.01
N THR A 142 13.79 0.32 20.26
CA THR A 142 12.55 0.71 20.94
C THR A 142 12.67 2.17 21.38
N ILE A 143 11.80 3.01 20.83
CA ILE A 143 11.79 4.45 21.07
C ILE A 143 11.32 4.71 22.49
N ASN A 144 12.10 5.46 23.27
CA ASN A 144 11.78 5.89 24.62
C ASN A 144 11.48 7.41 24.65
N GLU A 145 11.12 7.94 25.82
CA GLU A 145 10.79 9.37 26.00
C GLU A 145 12.00 10.31 25.91
N ASN A 146 13.20 9.79 26.15
CA ASN A 146 14.44 10.57 26.26
C ASN A 146 15.39 10.25 25.11
N LEU A 147 15.25 10.99 24.02
CA LEU A 147 16.20 10.96 22.90
C LEU A 147 17.11 12.19 23.00
N ASP A 148 18.35 12.03 23.48
CA ASP A 148 19.33 13.13 23.52
C ASP A 148 20.11 13.29 22.21
N THR A 149 20.09 12.26 21.36
CA THR A 149 20.85 12.17 20.09
C THR A 149 19.97 11.59 18.98
N GLU A 150 20.54 11.40 17.78
CA GLU A 150 19.88 10.69 16.67
C GLU A 150 19.55 9.24 17.07
N LEU A 151 18.54 8.65 16.43
CA LEU A 151 18.11 7.29 16.76
C LEU A 151 19.20 6.27 16.38
N PRO A 152 19.67 5.43 17.33
CA PRO A 152 20.55 4.34 16.99
C PRO A 152 19.79 3.24 16.23
N LEU A 153 20.52 2.37 15.55
CA LEU A 153 19.98 1.17 14.90
C LEU A 153 19.44 0.13 15.88
N GLY A 154 19.82 0.26 17.16
CA GLY A 154 19.32 -0.53 18.27
C GLY A 154 19.86 -1.96 18.32
N GLN A 155 19.08 -2.84 18.96
CA GLN A 155 19.43 -4.23 19.16
C GLN A 155 19.39 -5.00 17.84
N VAL A 156 20.47 -5.70 17.52
CA VAL A 156 20.55 -6.60 16.37
C VAL A 156 19.70 -7.85 16.62
N PHE A 157 18.91 -8.24 15.64
CA PHE A 157 18.13 -9.48 15.70
C PHE A 157 19.03 -10.70 15.79
N HIS A 158 18.52 -11.77 16.39
CA HIS A 158 19.25 -13.01 16.63
C HIS A 158 19.92 -13.53 15.36
N ASN A 159 21.05 -14.19 15.53
CA ASN A 159 21.84 -14.79 14.45
C ASN A 159 22.35 -13.80 13.39
N ASN A 160 22.37 -12.49 13.69
CA ASN A 160 22.98 -11.46 12.86
C ASN A 160 24.01 -10.64 13.63
N ARG A 161 24.88 -9.98 12.87
CA ARG A 161 25.87 -9.01 13.36
C ARG A 161 25.87 -7.80 12.46
N LEU A 162 25.96 -6.63 13.06
CA LEU A 162 26.19 -5.36 12.36
C LEU A 162 27.61 -4.89 12.61
N PHE A 163 28.26 -4.43 11.55
CA PHE A 163 29.60 -3.85 11.59
C PHE A 163 29.56 -2.46 10.96
N VAL A 164 30.51 -1.61 11.35
CA VAL A 164 30.85 -0.38 10.61
C VAL A 164 32.28 -0.55 10.13
N LEU A 165 32.46 -0.67 8.82
CA LEU A 165 33.74 -1.05 8.21
C LEU A 165 34.24 0.00 7.23
N ASP A 166 35.56 0.06 7.06
CA ASP A 166 36.19 0.79 5.96
C ASP A 166 36.08 0.01 4.62
N GLU A 167 36.74 0.52 3.58
CA GLU A 167 36.79 -0.11 2.25
C GLU A 167 37.61 -1.42 2.22
N PHE A 168 38.45 -1.65 3.23
CA PHE A 168 39.32 -2.82 3.36
C PHE A 168 38.78 -3.88 4.34
N ASN A 169 37.51 -3.75 4.75
CA ASN A 169 36.84 -4.63 5.74
C ASN A 169 37.43 -4.54 7.17
N ASN A 170 38.12 -3.45 7.52
CA ASN A 170 38.52 -3.20 8.91
C ASN A 170 37.43 -2.47 9.68
N THR A 171 37.27 -2.78 10.96
CA THR A 171 36.39 -2.01 11.86
C THR A 171 36.94 -0.60 12.07
N VAL A 172 36.07 0.40 11.95
CA VAL A 172 36.46 1.80 12.20
C VAL A 172 36.38 2.15 13.69
N PRO A 173 37.18 3.10 14.19
CA PRO A 173 37.07 3.61 15.57
C PRO A 173 35.71 4.27 15.85
N LEU A 174 35.40 4.48 17.14
CA LEU A 174 34.22 5.24 17.55
C LEU A 174 34.20 6.63 16.89
N HIS A 175 33.00 7.06 16.51
CA HIS A 175 32.67 8.32 15.84
C HIS A 175 33.27 8.50 14.43
N ILE A 176 34.00 7.51 13.91
CA ILE A 176 34.47 7.51 12.53
C ILE A 176 33.38 6.91 11.62
N LEU A 177 33.19 7.57 10.48
CA LEU A 177 32.27 7.14 9.43
C LEU A 177 32.82 5.90 8.72
N GLY A 178 31.95 4.93 8.49
CA GLY A 178 32.21 3.77 7.66
C GLY A 178 30.92 3.23 7.06
N GLU A 179 31.04 2.12 6.33
CA GLU A 179 29.89 1.44 5.74
C GLU A 179 29.30 0.42 6.72
N ILE A 180 27.97 0.47 6.88
CA ILE A 180 27.24 -0.51 7.67
C ILE A 180 27.23 -1.83 6.90
N CYS A 181 27.72 -2.90 7.51
CA CYS A 181 27.78 -4.23 6.91
C CYS A 181 27.03 -5.23 7.79
N VAL A 182 26.42 -6.24 7.17
CA VAL A 182 25.61 -7.25 7.85
C VAL A 182 26.17 -8.64 7.59
N GLU A 183 26.38 -9.41 8.65
CA GLU A 183 26.64 -10.86 8.57
C GLU A 183 25.50 -11.59 9.29
N GLY A 184 25.05 -12.74 8.77
CA GLY A 184 24.17 -13.63 9.53
C GLY A 184 23.07 -14.31 8.73
N ALA A 185 22.10 -14.85 9.47
CA ALA A 185 20.98 -15.60 8.91
C ALA A 185 20.08 -14.76 8.00
N ALA A 186 20.01 -13.45 8.23
CA ALA A 186 19.20 -12.52 7.46
C ALA A 186 19.76 -12.26 6.05
N VAL A 187 21.07 -12.45 5.84
CA VAL A 187 21.75 -12.18 4.57
C VAL A 187 21.24 -13.13 3.47
N ALA A 188 20.79 -12.53 2.36
CA ALA A 188 20.32 -13.23 1.17
C ALA A 188 21.45 -13.95 0.44
N SER A 189 21.09 -14.80 -0.52
CA SER A 189 22.05 -15.53 -1.35
C SER A 189 22.70 -14.67 -2.45
N GLY A 190 22.19 -13.47 -2.69
CA GLY A 190 22.61 -12.60 -3.79
C GLY A 190 21.46 -12.07 -4.63
N TYR A 191 21.83 -11.41 -5.73
CA TYR A 191 20.91 -10.90 -6.74
C TYR A 191 20.69 -11.93 -7.85
N HIS A 192 19.43 -12.11 -8.26
CA HIS A 192 19.08 -13.06 -9.31
C HIS A 192 19.66 -12.60 -10.66
N ASN A 193 20.35 -13.48 -11.39
CA ASN A 193 20.99 -13.23 -12.68
C ASN A 193 21.99 -12.05 -12.71
N LEU A 194 22.54 -11.66 -11.56
CA LEU A 194 23.52 -10.58 -11.43
C LEU A 194 24.73 -11.05 -10.61
N PRO A 195 25.52 -12.01 -11.11
CA PRO A 195 26.61 -12.63 -10.34
C PRO A 195 27.73 -11.65 -10.00
N GLU A 196 28.06 -10.70 -10.89
CA GLU A 196 29.12 -9.72 -10.65
C GLU A 196 28.76 -8.77 -9.50
N ILE A 197 27.55 -8.19 -9.53
CA ILE A 197 27.04 -7.33 -8.45
C ILE A 197 26.89 -8.14 -7.15
N THR A 198 26.44 -9.40 -7.25
CA THR A 198 26.37 -10.29 -6.09
C THR A 198 27.73 -10.46 -5.46
N LYS A 199 28.77 -10.76 -6.23
CA LYS A 199 30.13 -10.94 -5.72
C LYS A 199 30.70 -9.64 -5.12
N GLU A 200 30.36 -8.49 -5.68
CA GLU A 200 30.76 -7.18 -5.15
C GLU A 200 30.14 -6.91 -3.78
N LYS A 201 28.82 -7.11 -3.63
CA LYS A 201 28.07 -6.75 -2.42
C LYS A 201 28.05 -7.84 -1.34
N PHE A 202 28.13 -9.11 -1.73
CA PHE A 202 28.07 -10.28 -0.84
C PHE A 202 29.44 -10.95 -0.80
N GLN A 203 30.30 -10.42 0.08
CA GLN A 203 31.70 -10.80 0.19
C GLN A 203 31.89 -11.92 1.23
N PRO A 204 32.97 -12.70 1.17
CA PRO A 204 33.38 -13.55 2.29
C PRO A 204 33.56 -12.69 3.55
N SER A 205 33.12 -13.19 4.70
CA SER A 205 33.32 -12.48 5.96
C SER A 205 34.78 -12.51 6.40
N PHE A 206 35.24 -11.40 6.95
CA PHE A 206 36.58 -11.26 7.55
C PHE A 206 36.74 -12.04 8.87
N LEU A 207 35.64 -12.51 9.47
CA LEU A 207 35.67 -13.34 10.69
C LEU A 207 35.69 -14.84 10.39
N ASP A 208 35.02 -15.25 9.30
CA ASP A 208 34.86 -16.64 8.88
C ASP A 208 34.54 -16.66 7.39
N GLU A 209 35.49 -17.09 6.56
CA GLU A 209 35.36 -17.07 5.10
C GLU A 209 34.19 -17.91 4.58
N ASN A 210 33.63 -18.83 5.39
CA ASN A 210 32.45 -19.62 5.04
C ASN A 210 31.13 -18.85 5.23
N LYS A 211 31.19 -17.66 5.83
CA LYS A 211 30.04 -16.76 6.02
C LYS A 211 30.10 -15.63 5.01
N THR A 212 28.91 -15.09 4.75
CA THR A 212 28.74 -13.97 3.83
C THR A 212 28.53 -12.68 4.62
N LEU A 213 29.38 -11.70 4.31
CA LEU A 213 29.23 -10.31 4.72
C LEU A 213 28.56 -9.53 3.59
N PHE A 214 27.42 -8.91 3.87
CA PHE A 214 26.72 -8.03 2.96
C PHE A 214 27.07 -6.56 3.23
N ARG A 215 27.56 -5.88 2.20
CA ARG A 215 27.85 -4.43 2.20
C ARG A 215 26.60 -3.65 1.76
N THR A 216 26.00 -2.90 2.68
CA THR A 216 24.65 -2.32 2.49
C THR A 216 24.63 -1.07 1.61
N GLY A 217 25.78 -0.42 1.40
CA GLY A 217 25.87 0.93 0.88
C GLY A 217 25.38 2.02 1.84
N ASP A 218 24.94 1.68 3.05
CA ASP A 218 24.54 2.65 4.07
C ASP A 218 25.77 3.09 4.88
N LEU A 219 25.89 4.40 5.11
CA LEU A 219 26.93 5.01 5.93
C LEU A 219 26.46 5.13 7.37
N GLY A 220 27.33 4.77 8.30
CA GLY A 220 27.07 4.84 9.73
C GLY A 220 28.33 5.12 10.53
N LYS A 221 28.14 5.38 11.82
CA LYS A 221 29.24 5.49 12.79
C LYS A 221 28.85 4.82 14.10
N GLN A 222 29.83 4.27 14.82
CA GLN A 222 29.60 3.80 16.18
C GLN A 222 29.74 4.96 17.16
N THR A 223 28.72 5.25 17.97
CA THR A 223 28.80 6.30 19.00
C THR A 223 29.20 5.77 20.37
N ALA A 224 29.00 4.48 20.59
CA ALA A 224 29.54 3.71 21.70
C ALA A 224 29.71 2.26 21.23
N PRO A 225 30.42 1.39 21.98
CA PRO A 225 30.54 -0.02 21.63
C PRO A 225 29.16 -0.67 21.41
N GLY A 226 28.91 -1.14 20.18
CA GLY A 226 27.64 -1.77 19.79
C GLY A 226 26.47 -0.80 19.48
N VAL A 227 26.66 0.51 19.63
CA VAL A 227 25.65 1.52 19.30
C VAL A 227 26.01 2.17 17.97
N ILE A 228 25.25 1.87 16.92
CA ILE A 228 25.46 2.38 15.57
C ILE A 228 24.38 3.42 15.24
N GLU A 229 24.80 4.57 14.71
CA GLU A 229 23.91 5.57 14.11
C GLU A 229 23.97 5.48 12.58
N PHE A 230 22.81 5.58 11.94
CA PHE A 230 22.70 5.71 10.49
C PHE A 230 22.87 7.17 10.08
N ILE A 231 23.76 7.42 9.12
CA ILE A 231 24.07 8.76 8.62
C ILE A 231 23.39 9.02 7.27
N GLY A 232 23.43 8.06 6.35
CA GLY A 232 22.91 8.23 4.99
C GLY A 232 23.33 7.09 4.07
N ARG A 233 23.21 7.28 2.76
CA ARG A 233 23.69 6.33 1.75
C ARG A 233 25.00 6.80 1.12
N ARG A 234 25.82 5.83 0.70
CA ARG A 234 27.02 6.03 -0.11
C ARG A 234 26.68 6.22 -1.59
N ASP A 235 25.58 5.60 -2.04
CA ASP A 235 25.04 5.74 -3.39
C ASP A 235 23.89 6.75 -3.46
N ASN A 236 23.33 6.93 -4.66
CA ASN A 236 22.26 7.90 -4.92
C ASN A 236 20.85 7.36 -4.63
N GLN A 237 20.70 6.12 -4.15
CA GLN A 237 19.37 5.55 -3.90
C GLN A 237 18.70 6.25 -2.73
N VAL A 238 17.38 6.44 -2.82
CA VAL A 238 16.61 7.15 -1.81
C VAL A 238 15.31 6.46 -1.46
N LYS A 239 14.79 6.78 -0.26
CA LYS A 239 13.50 6.30 0.22
C LYS A 239 12.50 7.44 0.19
N VAL A 240 11.42 7.27 -0.56
CA VAL A 240 10.35 8.26 -0.76
C VAL A 240 9.01 7.58 -0.51
N ASN A 241 8.26 8.05 0.49
CA ASN A 241 6.94 7.54 0.86
C ASN A 241 6.90 6.01 1.09
N GLY A 242 7.98 5.43 1.61
CA GLY A 242 8.14 4.02 1.91
C GLY A 242 8.73 3.19 0.79
N TYR A 243 8.93 3.77 -0.38
CA TYR A 243 9.48 3.09 -1.55
C TYR A 243 10.96 3.39 -1.68
N ARG A 244 11.75 2.34 -1.91
CA ARG A 244 13.14 2.47 -2.33
C ARG A 244 13.14 2.79 -3.82
N ILE A 245 13.69 3.95 -4.17
CA ILE A 245 13.74 4.46 -5.53
C ILE A 245 15.20 4.58 -5.93
N ASP A 246 15.49 4.10 -7.14
CA ASP A 246 16.73 4.39 -7.83
C ASP A 246 16.51 5.58 -8.76
N PRO A 247 17.10 6.76 -8.50
CA PRO A 247 16.93 7.92 -9.36
C PRO A 247 17.33 7.65 -10.82
N GLU A 248 18.28 6.74 -11.06
CA GLU A 248 18.73 6.39 -12.41
C GLU A 248 17.62 5.73 -13.24
N GLU A 249 16.66 5.04 -12.62
CA GLU A 249 15.48 4.50 -13.31
C GLU A 249 14.61 5.63 -13.89
N ILE A 250 14.48 6.73 -13.15
CA ILE A 250 13.71 7.90 -13.57
C ILE A 250 14.50 8.68 -14.63
N GLU A 251 15.81 8.86 -14.44
CA GLU A 251 16.70 9.47 -15.42
C GLU A 251 16.67 8.72 -16.75
N TYR A 252 16.69 7.39 -16.71
CA TYR A 252 16.59 6.54 -17.90
C TYR A 252 15.32 6.82 -18.69
N GLN A 253 14.16 6.96 -18.04
CA GLN A 253 12.94 7.33 -18.75
C GLN A 253 12.98 8.78 -19.24
N LEU A 254 13.40 9.74 -18.41
CA LEU A 254 13.51 11.15 -18.80
C LEU A 254 14.39 11.35 -20.04
N ASN A 255 15.54 10.67 -20.11
CA ASN A 255 16.46 10.72 -21.24
C ASN A 255 15.88 10.13 -22.55
N ARG A 256 14.74 9.43 -22.49
CA ARG A 256 14.01 8.94 -23.67
C ARG A 256 12.95 9.92 -24.16
N HIS A 257 12.68 11.01 -23.41
CA HIS A 257 11.77 12.04 -23.86
C HIS A 257 12.38 12.80 -25.05
N PRO A 258 11.67 13.00 -26.18
CA PRO A 258 12.27 13.55 -27.42
C PRO A 258 12.88 14.95 -27.29
N GLN A 259 12.50 15.70 -26.26
CA GLN A 259 12.93 17.07 -26.02
C GLN A 259 13.92 17.21 -24.85
N ILE A 260 14.21 16.13 -24.12
CA ILE A 260 15.18 16.16 -23.02
C ILE A 260 16.50 15.59 -23.55
N GLU A 261 17.55 16.40 -23.52
CA GLU A 261 18.89 15.99 -23.97
C GLU A 261 19.61 15.19 -22.89
N ARG A 262 19.42 15.59 -21.62
CA ARG A 262 19.98 14.94 -20.46
C ARG A 262 19.16 15.26 -19.22
N ALA A 263 18.95 14.29 -18.35
CA ALA A 263 18.32 14.48 -17.05
C ALA A 263 19.17 13.92 -15.91
N ILE A 264 19.07 14.58 -14.76
CA ILE A 264 19.63 14.13 -13.47
C ILE A 264 18.53 14.28 -12.42
N VAL A 265 18.31 13.25 -11.61
CA VAL A 265 17.28 13.24 -10.57
C VAL A 265 17.96 13.18 -9.21
N LEU A 266 17.69 14.19 -8.37
CA LEU A 266 18.26 14.27 -7.03
C LEU A 266 17.16 14.24 -5.97
N PRO A 267 17.43 13.62 -4.81
CA PRO A 267 16.57 13.79 -3.66
C PRO A 267 16.64 15.23 -3.17
N SER A 268 15.52 15.68 -2.62
CA SER A 268 15.41 16.98 -1.98
C SER A 268 14.57 16.84 -0.72
N HIS A 269 14.90 17.60 0.31
CA HIS A 269 14.20 17.53 1.59
C HIS A 269 13.34 18.79 1.76
N VAL A 270 12.03 18.59 1.90
CA VAL A 270 11.08 19.67 2.18
C VAL A 270 10.29 19.26 3.42
N ASN A 271 10.29 20.07 4.47
CA ASN A 271 9.59 19.78 5.74
C ASN A 271 9.91 18.37 6.30
N ASN A 272 11.19 18.00 6.37
CA ASN A 272 11.66 16.67 6.83
C ASN A 272 11.13 15.47 6.03
N GLN A 273 10.60 15.69 4.82
CA GLN A 273 10.25 14.62 3.88
C GLN A 273 11.15 14.63 2.65
N THR A 274 11.57 13.44 2.25
CA THR A 274 12.31 13.23 1.00
C THR A 274 11.35 13.26 -0.18
N GLN A 275 11.65 14.11 -1.17
CA GLN A 275 10.97 14.19 -2.46
C GLN A 275 12.01 14.19 -3.59
N LEU A 276 11.56 14.00 -4.83
CA LEU A 276 12.44 13.95 -6.00
C LEU A 276 12.39 15.27 -6.78
N SER A 277 13.55 15.75 -7.22
CA SER A 277 13.69 16.90 -8.12
C SER A 277 14.45 16.47 -9.38
N ALA A 278 13.86 16.71 -10.55
CA ALA A 278 14.47 16.42 -11.83
C ALA A 278 15.06 17.68 -12.47
N TYR A 279 16.33 17.63 -12.81
CA TYR A 279 17.04 18.66 -13.57
C TYR A 279 17.11 18.18 -15.01
N CYS A 280 16.52 18.93 -15.93
CA CYS A 280 16.37 18.54 -17.33
C CYS A 280 17.07 19.56 -18.22
N GLN A 281 18.07 19.11 -18.97
CA GLN A 281 18.68 19.89 -20.04
C GLN A 281 17.80 19.86 -21.28
N THR A 282 17.45 21.03 -21.77
CA THR A 282 16.61 21.20 -22.98
C THR A 282 16.98 22.49 -23.72
N SER A 283 16.94 22.42 -25.05
CA SER A 283 17.07 23.56 -25.95
C SER A 283 15.73 24.23 -26.30
N LYS A 284 14.60 23.64 -25.87
CA LYS A 284 13.23 24.13 -26.11
C LYS A 284 12.49 24.37 -24.80
N GLU A 285 11.51 25.28 -24.83
CA GLU A 285 10.54 25.39 -23.75
C GLU A 285 9.64 24.15 -23.76
N ILE A 286 9.55 23.47 -22.62
CA ILE A 286 8.75 22.26 -22.42
C ILE A 286 7.84 22.52 -21.23
N GLU A 287 6.56 22.14 -21.37
CA GLU A 287 5.61 22.19 -20.28
C GLU A 287 5.83 21.03 -19.32
N VAL A 288 5.89 21.32 -18.02
CA VAL A 288 6.08 20.29 -16.97
C VAL A 288 5.01 19.20 -17.04
N SER A 289 3.78 19.55 -17.44
CA SER A 289 2.68 18.60 -17.59
C SER A 289 2.95 17.53 -18.67
N GLU A 290 3.63 17.88 -19.76
CA GLU A 290 3.98 16.95 -20.84
C GLU A 290 4.97 15.88 -20.34
N ILE A 291 5.98 16.31 -19.58
CA ILE A 291 6.97 15.40 -19.00
C ILE A 291 6.34 14.48 -17.96
N ARG A 292 5.45 15.02 -17.10
CA ARG A 292 4.72 14.20 -16.12
C ARG A 292 3.84 13.16 -16.79
N GLU A 293 3.13 13.54 -17.86
CA GLU A 293 2.32 12.62 -18.64
C GLU A 293 3.18 11.52 -19.28
N PHE A 294 4.32 11.89 -19.88
CA PHE A 294 5.25 10.93 -20.44
C PHE A 294 5.75 9.92 -19.39
N LEU A 295 6.22 10.40 -18.23
CA LEU A 295 6.70 9.53 -17.16
C LEU A 295 5.60 8.62 -16.59
N GLY A 296 4.37 9.12 -16.47
CA GLY A 296 3.23 8.37 -15.96
C GLY A 296 2.84 7.16 -16.82
N ASN A 297 3.32 7.06 -18.06
CA ASN A 297 3.11 5.87 -18.91
C ASN A 297 4.05 4.71 -18.55
N PHE A 298 5.15 4.98 -17.86
CA PHE A 298 6.20 3.99 -17.56
C PHE A 298 6.43 3.78 -16.07
N LEU A 299 6.19 4.82 -15.27
CA LEU A 299 6.52 4.84 -13.86
C LEU A 299 5.27 5.03 -12.99
N PRO A 300 5.22 4.41 -11.80
CA PRO A 300 4.18 4.67 -10.83
C PRO A 300 4.27 6.11 -10.31
N ALA A 301 3.14 6.63 -9.83
CA ALA A 301 3.01 8.03 -9.40
C ALA A 301 4.04 8.48 -8.34
N TYR A 302 4.47 7.60 -7.44
CA TYR A 302 5.45 7.93 -6.40
C TYR A 302 6.89 8.09 -6.92
N MET A 303 7.19 7.65 -8.15
CA MET A 303 8.48 7.84 -8.82
C MET A 303 8.50 9.10 -9.69
N ILE A 304 7.36 9.76 -9.92
CA ILE A 304 7.31 10.99 -10.71
C ILE A 304 7.86 12.14 -9.85
N PRO A 305 8.92 12.87 -10.31
CA PRO A 305 9.51 13.96 -9.55
C PRO A 305 8.50 15.04 -9.14
N SER A 306 8.64 15.57 -7.91
CA SER A 306 7.83 16.69 -7.42
C SER A 306 8.18 17.99 -8.14
N TYR A 307 9.46 18.19 -8.46
CA TYR A 307 9.98 19.41 -9.07
C TYR A 307 10.70 19.12 -10.38
N PHE A 308 10.57 20.02 -11.35
CA PHE A 308 11.28 20.00 -12.62
C PHE A 308 12.00 21.32 -12.83
N ILE A 309 13.32 21.27 -12.99
CA ILE A 309 14.19 22.42 -13.18
C ILE A 309 14.78 22.31 -14.59
N PHE A 310 14.48 23.28 -15.45
CA PHE A 310 14.99 23.29 -16.82
C PHE A 310 16.26 24.10 -16.93
N LEU A 311 17.28 23.50 -17.55
CA LEU A 311 18.60 24.09 -17.72
C LEU A 311 18.95 24.12 -19.21
N LYS A 312 19.67 25.17 -19.64
CA LYS A 312 20.27 25.18 -20.98
C LYS A 312 21.45 24.21 -21.05
N GLU A 313 22.24 24.17 -19.98
CA GLU A 313 23.39 23.27 -19.81
C GLU A 313 23.56 22.92 -18.34
N PHE A 314 24.13 21.74 -18.07
CA PHE A 314 24.44 21.33 -16.70
C PHE A 314 25.68 22.08 -16.16
N PRO A 315 25.63 22.60 -14.92
CA PRO A 315 26.80 23.21 -14.30
C PRO A 315 27.89 22.16 -14.09
N LEU A 316 29.11 22.55 -14.41
CA LEU A 316 30.31 21.73 -14.20
C LEU A 316 31.24 22.44 -13.22
N THR A 317 31.88 21.66 -12.36
CA THR A 317 33.00 22.08 -11.51
C THR A 317 34.19 22.54 -12.36
N SER A 318 35.16 23.22 -11.75
CA SER A 318 36.42 23.61 -12.39
C SER A 318 37.22 22.44 -12.99
N HIS A 319 36.92 21.20 -12.58
CA HIS A 319 37.51 19.96 -13.10
C HIS A 319 36.66 19.27 -14.17
N GLY A 320 35.59 19.92 -14.67
CA GLY A 320 34.72 19.39 -15.72
C GLY A 320 33.74 18.28 -15.28
N LYS A 321 33.64 18.01 -13.97
CA LYS A 321 32.63 17.10 -13.40
C LYS A 321 31.32 17.82 -13.14
N LEU A 322 30.19 17.10 -13.17
CA LEU A 322 28.87 17.64 -12.80
C LEU A 322 28.91 18.28 -11.42
N ASP A 323 28.45 19.52 -11.32
CA ASP A 323 28.36 20.25 -10.06
C ASP A 323 26.98 20.07 -9.41
N LEU A 324 26.87 19.03 -8.58
CA LEU A 324 25.64 18.71 -7.85
C LEU A 324 25.26 19.79 -6.84
N HIS A 325 26.24 20.52 -6.28
CA HIS A 325 25.96 21.59 -5.32
C HIS A 325 25.23 22.74 -6.01
N SER A 326 25.75 23.18 -7.16
CA SER A 326 25.10 24.21 -7.97
C SER A 326 23.68 23.80 -8.41
N LEU A 327 23.45 22.51 -8.70
CA LEU A 327 22.09 22.03 -9.00
C LEU A 327 21.15 22.16 -7.80
N ILE A 328 21.58 21.75 -6.60
CA ILE A 328 20.78 21.85 -5.38
C ILE A 328 20.43 23.32 -5.09
N GLU A 329 21.39 24.24 -5.20
CA GLU A 329 21.16 25.69 -5.01
C GLU A 329 20.19 26.27 -6.06
N LEU A 330 20.23 25.80 -7.31
CA LEU A 330 19.29 26.24 -8.36
C LEU A 330 17.84 25.91 -8.03
N LYS A 331 17.58 24.85 -7.25
CA LYS A 331 16.22 24.58 -6.75
C LYS A 331 15.82 25.56 -5.65
N GLU A 332 16.73 25.86 -4.73
CA GLU A 332 16.47 26.75 -3.59
C GLU A 332 16.29 28.22 -4.00
N THR A 333 17.03 28.64 -5.02
CA THR A 333 16.97 29.99 -5.60
C THR A 333 16.05 30.09 -6.81
N GLY A 334 15.70 28.94 -7.40
CA GLY A 334 14.75 28.80 -8.47
C GLY A 334 13.43 29.41 -8.02
N LYS A 335 13.15 30.61 -8.53
CA LYS A 335 11.87 31.28 -8.34
C LYS A 335 10.80 30.23 -8.59
N SER A 336 10.10 29.82 -7.52
CA SER A 336 8.74 29.36 -7.66
C SER A 336 8.13 30.33 -8.65
N THR A 337 7.66 29.81 -9.78
CA THR A 337 6.76 30.56 -10.63
C THR A 337 5.57 30.84 -9.74
N GLN A 338 5.66 31.94 -8.97
CA GLN A 338 4.53 32.57 -8.33
C GLN A 338 3.67 33.00 -9.52
N VAL A 339 2.86 32.06 -10.00
CA VAL A 339 1.62 32.41 -10.65
C VAL A 339 0.96 33.33 -9.64
N ASN A 340 0.77 34.60 -10.02
CA ASN A 340 0.13 35.58 -9.15
C ASN A 340 -1.09 34.91 -8.53
N TYR A 341 -1.22 34.94 -7.20
CA TYR A 341 -2.32 34.30 -6.49
C TYR A 341 -3.65 34.61 -7.20
N VAL A 342 -4.32 33.56 -7.66
CA VAL A 342 -5.65 33.66 -8.29
C VAL A 342 -6.66 33.01 -7.37
N ALA A 343 -7.59 33.81 -6.86
CA ALA A 343 -8.69 33.32 -6.02
C ALA A 343 -9.64 32.38 -6.80
N PRO A 344 -10.36 31.49 -6.10
CA PRO A 344 -11.41 30.66 -6.70
C PRO A 344 -12.41 31.45 -7.54
N ARG A 345 -12.70 30.99 -8.76
CA ARG A 345 -13.59 31.67 -9.71
C ARG A 345 -15.04 31.19 -9.61
N ASN A 346 -15.26 30.00 -9.04
CA ASN A 346 -16.57 29.36 -8.94
C ASN A 346 -16.68 28.50 -7.66
N ASN A 347 -17.89 28.03 -7.37
CA ASN A 347 -18.17 27.24 -6.16
C ASN A 347 -17.41 25.91 -6.11
N LEU A 348 -17.11 25.29 -7.25
CA LEU A 348 -16.34 24.04 -7.28
C LEU A 348 -14.88 24.29 -6.87
N GLU A 349 -14.24 25.28 -7.49
CA GLU A 349 -12.88 25.70 -7.12
C GLU A 349 -12.80 26.14 -5.66
N LEU A 350 -13.81 26.84 -5.14
CA LEU A 350 -13.86 27.26 -3.73
C LEU A 350 -13.84 26.05 -2.79
N LYS A 351 -14.65 25.03 -3.07
CA LYS A 351 -14.67 23.79 -2.28
C LYS A 351 -13.32 23.05 -2.37
N LEU A 352 -12.76 22.96 -3.57
CA LEU A 352 -11.47 22.28 -3.79
C LEU A 352 -10.31 23.01 -3.10
N VAL A 353 -10.26 24.35 -3.14
CA VAL A 353 -9.30 25.14 -2.36
C VAL A 353 -9.47 24.87 -0.87
N SER A 354 -10.71 24.87 -0.35
CA SER A 354 -10.96 24.57 1.07
C SER A 354 -10.48 23.17 1.48
N ILE A 355 -10.63 22.16 0.61
CA ILE A 355 -10.09 20.81 0.84
C ILE A 355 -8.55 20.85 0.89
N TRP A 356 -7.92 21.55 -0.05
CA TRP A 356 -6.46 21.67 -0.11
C TRP A 356 -5.90 22.39 1.11
N GLU A 357 -6.49 23.50 1.52
CA GLU A 357 -6.03 24.30 2.67
C GLU A 357 -6.17 23.56 4.01
N LYS A 358 -7.09 22.59 4.12
CA LYS A 358 -7.20 21.70 5.29
C LYS A 358 -6.09 20.65 5.37
N ILE A 359 -5.52 20.27 4.24
CA ILE A 359 -4.60 19.13 4.12
C ILE A 359 -3.14 19.60 3.95
N LEU A 360 -2.94 20.70 3.25
CA LEU A 360 -1.62 21.23 2.90
C LEU A 360 -1.10 22.20 3.97
N PRO A 361 0.23 22.24 4.18
CA PRO A 361 0.83 23.03 5.25
C PRO A 361 0.93 24.54 4.96
N LYS A 362 0.60 25.01 3.75
CA LYS A 362 0.86 26.39 3.30
C LYS A 362 -0.36 27.09 2.68
N PRO A 363 -1.36 27.52 3.48
CA PRO A 363 -2.38 28.47 3.01
C PRO A 363 -1.82 29.91 2.93
N PRO A 364 -2.41 30.81 2.12
CA PRO A 364 -3.56 30.60 1.23
C PRO A 364 -3.17 29.92 -0.10
N ILE A 365 -4.07 29.11 -0.66
CA ILE A 365 -3.85 28.38 -1.92
C ILE A 365 -4.59 29.06 -3.09
N GLY A 366 -3.84 29.43 -4.13
CA GLY A 366 -4.37 29.91 -5.41
C GLY A 366 -4.79 28.77 -6.35
N ILE A 367 -5.73 29.02 -7.28
CA ILE A 367 -6.27 27.95 -8.14
C ILE A 367 -5.26 27.36 -9.13
N PHE A 368 -4.19 28.08 -9.42
CA PHE A 368 -3.10 27.65 -10.31
C PHE A 368 -1.85 27.23 -9.56
N ASP A 369 -1.88 27.27 -8.23
CA ASP A 369 -0.76 26.80 -7.42
C ASP A 369 -0.57 25.31 -7.66
N ASN A 370 0.67 24.93 -7.93
CA ASN A 370 1.02 23.55 -8.13
C ASN A 370 1.03 22.81 -6.78
N PHE A 371 0.26 21.73 -6.68
CA PHE A 371 0.11 20.89 -5.49
C PHE A 371 1.44 20.51 -4.85
N PHE A 372 2.44 20.14 -5.66
CA PHE A 372 3.72 19.68 -5.16
C PHE A 372 4.61 20.84 -4.70
N GLU A 373 4.49 22.01 -5.33
CA GLU A 373 5.24 23.22 -4.95
C GLU A 373 4.76 23.83 -3.63
N VAL A 374 3.46 23.69 -3.33
CA VAL A 374 2.88 24.12 -2.04
C VAL A 374 3.06 23.09 -0.92
N GLY A 375 3.89 22.06 -1.13
CA GLY A 375 4.27 21.06 -0.13
C GLY A 375 3.48 19.75 -0.18
N GLY A 376 2.67 19.55 -1.22
CA GLY A 376 1.95 18.30 -1.45
C GLY A 376 2.86 17.14 -1.88
N HIS A 377 2.43 15.92 -1.59
CA HIS A 377 3.04 14.67 -2.07
C HIS A 377 1.96 13.60 -2.26
N SER A 378 2.33 12.42 -2.76
CA SER A 378 1.35 11.39 -3.16
C SER A 378 0.40 10.93 -2.05
N LEU A 379 0.83 10.96 -0.77
CA LEU A 379 -0.03 10.60 0.37
C LEU A 379 -1.05 11.70 0.69
N LEU A 380 -0.62 12.97 0.75
CA LEU A 380 -1.55 14.10 0.89
C LEU A 380 -2.53 14.17 -0.28
N LEU A 381 -2.08 13.83 -1.50
CA LEU A 381 -2.97 13.79 -2.66
C LEU A 381 -4.04 12.71 -2.50
N SER A 382 -3.70 11.53 -1.99
CA SER A 382 -4.68 10.49 -1.67
C SER A 382 -5.74 11.00 -0.68
N ARG A 383 -5.33 11.77 0.35
CA ARG A 383 -6.27 12.44 1.27
C ARG A 383 -7.17 13.44 0.55
N VAL A 384 -6.60 14.28 -0.33
CA VAL A 384 -7.38 15.23 -1.15
C VAL A 384 -8.43 14.48 -1.96
N VAL A 385 -8.05 13.41 -2.66
CA VAL A 385 -8.96 12.59 -3.47
C VAL A 385 -10.07 11.96 -2.60
N THR A 386 -9.74 11.48 -1.40
CA THR A 386 -10.73 10.98 -0.43
C THR A 386 -11.73 12.07 -0.01
N HIS A 387 -11.27 13.28 0.30
CA HIS A 387 -12.14 14.41 0.65
C HIS A 387 -13.00 14.85 -0.54
N VAL A 388 -12.43 14.90 -1.74
CA VAL A 388 -13.18 15.17 -2.99
C VAL A 388 -14.28 14.15 -3.18
N HIS A 389 -13.99 12.86 -3.01
CA HIS A 389 -15.00 11.81 -3.09
C HIS A 389 -16.10 12.00 -2.03
N LYS A 390 -15.73 12.27 -0.78
CA LYS A 390 -16.68 12.47 0.33
C LYS A 390 -17.58 13.70 0.16
N GLU A 391 -17.02 14.82 -0.28
CA GLU A 391 -17.74 16.11 -0.35
C GLU A 391 -18.44 16.36 -1.68
N LEU A 392 -17.95 15.74 -2.78
CA LEU A 392 -18.44 15.97 -4.14
C LEU A 392 -18.99 14.72 -4.82
N ASN A 393 -18.86 13.53 -4.21
CA ASN A 393 -19.27 12.24 -4.77
C ASN A 393 -18.62 11.94 -6.14
N VAL A 394 -17.36 12.34 -6.33
CA VAL A 394 -16.59 12.13 -7.56
C VAL A 394 -15.29 11.39 -7.25
N SER A 395 -15.02 10.33 -7.99
CA SER A 395 -13.74 9.62 -7.92
C SER A 395 -12.76 10.19 -8.95
N VAL A 396 -11.56 10.55 -8.50
CA VAL A 396 -10.47 11.05 -9.36
C VAL A 396 -9.32 10.09 -9.28
N LYS A 397 -8.83 9.59 -10.42
CA LYS A 397 -7.64 8.74 -10.43
C LYS A 397 -6.42 9.59 -10.11
N LEU A 398 -5.56 9.09 -9.23
CA LEU A 398 -4.29 9.74 -8.87
C LEU A 398 -3.48 10.10 -10.13
N ALA A 399 -3.33 9.15 -11.06
CA ALA A 399 -2.58 9.37 -12.30
C ALA A 399 -3.11 10.55 -13.13
N ASP A 400 -4.43 10.77 -13.16
CA ASP A 400 -5.02 11.89 -13.92
C ASP A 400 -4.68 13.23 -13.26
N PHE A 401 -4.68 13.29 -11.92
CA PHE A 401 -4.27 14.49 -11.19
C PHE A 401 -2.81 14.87 -11.42
N PHE A 402 -1.90 13.89 -11.48
CA PHE A 402 -0.48 14.14 -11.73
C PHE A 402 -0.24 14.87 -13.07
N LYS A 403 -1.14 14.74 -14.04
CA LYS A 403 -1.08 15.48 -15.32
C LYS A 403 -1.46 16.95 -15.17
N VAL A 404 -2.32 17.28 -14.21
CA VAL A 404 -2.87 18.62 -13.99
C VAL A 404 -2.89 18.98 -12.49
N PRO A 405 -1.72 19.15 -11.85
CA PRO A 405 -1.58 19.19 -10.39
C PRO A 405 -1.94 20.56 -9.79
N THR A 406 -3.04 21.17 -10.22
CA THR A 406 -3.55 22.45 -9.72
C THR A 406 -5.02 22.31 -9.33
N VAL A 407 -5.55 23.23 -8.52
CA VAL A 407 -6.98 23.22 -8.19
C VAL A 407 -7.84 23.42 -9.44
N ALA A 408 -7.43 24.29 -10.37
CA ALA A 408 -8.11 24.47 -11.64
C ALA A 408 -8.06 23.19 -12.50
N GLY A 409 -6.93 22.48 -12.50
CA GLY A 409 -6.76 21.18 -13.15
C GLY A 409 -7.67 20.11 -12.55
N LEU A 410 -7.70 20.00 -11.23
CA LEU A 410 -8.60 19.11 -10.49
C LEU A 410 -10.06 19.48 -10.71
N ALA A 411 -10.42 20.76 -10.74
CA ALA A 411 -11.77 21.22 -11.05
C ALA A 411 -12.17 20.78 -12.47
N ALA A 412 -11.28 20.90 -13.44
CA ALA A 412 -11.51 20.42 -14.80
C ALA A 412 -11.65 18.90 -14.86
N LEU A 413 -10.84 18.14 -14.10
CA LEU A 413 -11.02 16.69 -13.97
C LEU A 413 -12.39 16.37 -13.37
N VAL A 414 -12.72 16.94 -12.21
CA VAL A 414 -14.00 16.76 -11.52
C VAL A 414 -15.19 17.15 -12.40
N SER A 415 -15.08 18.23 -13.18
CA SER A 415 -16.11 18.65 -14.14
C SER A 415 -16.23 17.68 -15.32
N LYS A 416 -15.12 17.08 -15.78
CA LYS A 416 -15.13 16.02 -16.80
C LYS A 416 -15.70 14.71 -16.25
N THR A 417 -15.45 14.39 -14.98
CA THR A 417 -16.08 13.24 -14.29
C THR A 417 -17.52 13.54 -13.89
N GLN A 418 -17.92 14.81 -13.74
CA GLN A 418 -19.31 15.26 -13.61
C GLN A 418 -20.04 15.24 -14.96
N PHE A 419 -19.88 14.16 -15.72
CA PHE A 419 -20.91 13.61 -16.59
C PHE A 419 -20.87 12.06 -16.59
N ASP A 420 -20.32 11.44 -15.54
CA ASP A 420 -20.76 10.11 -15.10
C ASP A 420 -21.94 10.28 -14.12
N TYR A 421 -22.92 11.08 -14.56
CA TYR A 421 -24.29 10.78 -14.22
C TYR A 421 -24.52 9.41 -14.88
N GLN A 422 -24.27 8.32 -14.16
CA GLN A 422 -25.02 7.12 -14.47
C GLN A 422 -26.46 7.57 -14.33
N GLU A 423 -27.14 7.80 -15.46
CA GLU A 423 -28.59 7.91 -15.43
C GLU A 423 -29.07 6.80 -14.52
N PRO A 424 -29.87 7.13 -13.48
CA PRO A 424 -30.39 6.10 -12.59
C PRO A 424 -30.95 5.00 -13.48
N ILE A 425 -30.47 3.77 -13.31
CA ILE A 425 -30.79 2.66 -14.22
C ILE A 425 -32.31 2.67 -14.38
N PRO A 426 -32.82 3.02 -15.58
CA PRO A 426 -34.23 3.28 -15.71
C PRO A 426 -34.96 1.97 -15.46
N VAL A 427 -36.01 2.03 -14.64
CA VAL A 427 -36.89 0.87 -14.45
C VAL A 427 -37.54 0.58 -15.80
N ILE A 428 -37.12 -0.51 -16.41
CA ILE A 428 -37.69 -0.94 -17.69
C ILE A 428 -39.09 -1.53 -17.46
N PRO A 429 -40.03 -1.34 -18.40
CA PRO A 429 -41.35 -1.95 -18.29
C PRO A 429 -41.29 -3.48 -18.18
N LEU A 430 -42.31 -4.06 -17.56
CA LEU A 430 -42.47 -5.50 -17.47
C LEU A 430 -42.53 -6.13 -18.87
N GLN A 431 -41.63 -7.08 -19.12
CA GLN A 431 -41.53 -7.82 -20.38
C GLN A 431 -41.63 -9.33 -20.12
N LYS A 432 -41.96 -10.08 -21.18
CA LYS A 432 -41.99 -11.55 -21.11
C LYS A 432 -40.59 -12.15 -20.88
N SER A 433 -39.55 -11.48 -21.37
CA SER A 433 -38.16 -11.87 -21.19
C SER A 433 -37.24 -10.68 -21.41
N TYR A 434 -36.06 -10.71 -20.81
CA TYR A 434 -35.08 -9.64 -20.89
C TYR A 434 -33.75 -10.17 -21.45
N PRO A 435 -32.90 -9.30 -22.03
CA PRO A 435 -31.56 -9.71 -22.42
C PRO A 435 -30.74 -10.11 -21.18
N MET A 436 -29.89 -11.12 -21.33
CA MET A 436 -28.89 -11.46 -20.32
C MET A 436 -27.75 -10.45 -20.32
N SER A 437 -27.20 -10.19 -19.12
CA SER A 437 -25.92 -9.47 -18.98
C SER A 437 -24.76 -10.26 -19.59
N HIS A 438 -23.64 -9.59 -19.88
CA HIS A 438 -22.45 -10.26 -20.41
C HIS A 438 -21.96 -11.39 -19.50
N GLY A 439 -22.01 -11.20 -18.18
CA GLY A 439 -21.64 -12.23 -17.20
C GLY A 439 -22.59 -13.42 -17.22
N GLN A 440 -23.91 -13.18 -17.27
CA GLN A 440 -24.91 -14.25 -17.38
C GLN A 440 -24.76 -15.05 -18.68
N ARG A 441 -24.54 -14.39 -19.82
CA ARG A 441 -24.31 -15.09 -21.10
C ARG A 441 -23.09 -15.99 -21.07
N ARG A 442 -22.01 -15.55 -20.43
CA ARG A 442 -20.80 -16.37 -20.27
C ARG A 442 -21.10 -17.63 -19.46
N LEU A 443 -21.78 -17.50 -18.32
CA LEU A 443 -22.13 -18.66 -17.48
C LEU A 443 -23.09 -19.60 -18.19
N TRP A 444 -24.11 -19.06 -18.87
CA TRP A 444 -25.03 -19.84 -19.68
C TRP A 444 -24.32 -20.60 -20.81
N ALA A 445 -23.35 -19.97 -21.48
CA ALA A 445 -22.57 -20.63 -22.52
C ALA A 445 -21.69 -21.78 -21.97
N LEU A 446 -21.13 -21.61 -20.78
CA LEU A 446 -20.37 -22.68 -20.11
C LEU A 446 -21.27 -23.85 -19.74
N GLU A 447 -22.47 -23.57 -19.23
CA GLU A 447 -23.49 -24.59 -18.95
C GLU A 447 -23.99 -25.29 -20.22
N PHE A 448 -24.10 -24.56 -21.33
CA PHE A 448 -24.50 -25.14 -22.61
C PHE A 448 -23.44 -26.12 -23.14
N LEU A 449 -22.16 -25.88 -22.89
CA LEU A 449 -21.05 -26.74 -23.31
C LEU A 449 -20.96 -28.04 -22.50
N ASP A 450 -21.29 -27.98 -21.21
CA ASP A 450 -21.37 -29.14 -20.32
C ASP A 450 -22.51 -28.91 -19.31
N ARG A 451 -23.60 -29.65 -19.45
CA ARG A 451 -24.79 -29.51 -18.58
C ARG A 451 -24.68 -30.26 -17.25
N ASN A 452 -23.54 -30.91 -16.99
CA ASN A 452 -23.35 -31.79 -15.83
C ASN A 452 -22.17 -31.37 -14.93
N HIS A 453 -21.63 -30.15 -15.07
CA HIS A 453 -20.62 -29.64 -14.13
C HIS A 453 -21.28 -28.82 -13.01
N ASN A 454 -20.61 -28.76 -11.87
CA ASN A 454 -21.01 -27.96 -10.70
C ASN A 454 -19.96 -26.91 -10.36
N ALA A 455 -19.11 -26.53 -11.31
CA ALA A 455 -17.93 -25.68 -11.07
C ALA A 455 -18.29 -24.28 -10.54
N TYR A 456 -19.52 -23.84 -10.77
CA TYR A 456 -20.06 -22.55 -10.33
C TYR A 456 -21.18 -22.69 -9.28
N GLY A 457 -21.42 -23.90 -8.76
CA GLY A 457 -22.29 -24.08 -7.60
C GLY A 457 -21.66 -23.46 -6.36
N MET A 458 -22.46 -22.76 -5.55
CA MET A 458 -22.00 -22.09 -4.32
C MET A 458 -22.62 -22.72 -3.06
N PRO A 459 -22.34 -24.00 -2.76
CA PRO A 459 -22.91 -24.67 -1.60
C PRO A 459 -22.40 -24.03 -0.30
N SER A 460 -23.30 -23.78 0.63
CA SER A 460 -22.98 -23.30 1.98
C SER A 460 -23.70 -24.16 3.02
N ALA A 461 -23.04 -24.40 4.16
CA ALA A 461 -23.60 -25.13 5.28
C ALA A 461 -23.47 -24.30 6.55
N TYR A 462 -24.55 -24.22 7.33
CA TYR A 462 -24.62 -23.43 8.55
C TYR A 462 -25.10 -24.30 9.71
N GLN A 463 -24.45 -24.18 10.86
CA GLN A 463 -24.87 -24.82 12.09
C GLN A 463 -25.56 -23.79 12.98
N PHE A 464 -26.79 -24.10 13.39
CA PHE A 464 -27.55 -23.30 14.33
C PHE A 464 -27.60 -24.03 15.68
N ASN A 465 -27.29 -23.32 16.76
CA ASN A 465 -27.39 -23.85 18.12
C ASN A 465 -28.61 -23.23 18.81
N GLY A 466 -29.54 -24.07 19.28
CA GLY A 466 -30.79 -23.66 19.91
C GLY A 466 -32.03 -24.08 19.12
N THR A 467 -33.20 -23.55 19.50
CA THR A 467 -34.47 -23.89 18.86
C THR A 467 -34.69 -23.09 17.58
N LEU A 468 -34.71 -23.76 16.44
CA LEU A 468 -35.00 -23.14 15.15
C LEU A 468 -36.49 -23.31 14.80
N ASN A 469 -37.19 -22.21 14.53
CA ASN A 469 -38.55 -22.23 14.02
C ASN A 469 -38.53 -22.50 12.50
N ILE A 470 -38.67 -23.76 12.10
CA ILE A 470 -38.57 -24.20 10.70
C ILE A 470 -39.59 -23.51 9.78
N PRO A 471 -40.89 -23.41 10.14
CA PRO A 471 -41.86 -22.68 9.31
C PRO A 471 -41.49 -21.20 9.10
N ALA A 472 -40.98 -20.51 10.12
CA ALA A 472 -40.54 -19.12 9.99
C ALA A 472 -39.29 -18.99 9.10
N PHE A 473 -38.35 -19.94 9.21
CA PHE A 473 -37.15 -19.97 8.40
C PHE A 473 -37.47 -20.21 6.91
N GLU A 474 -38.35 -21.16 6.61
CA GLU A 474 -38.82 -21.40 5.24
C GLU A 474 -39.58 -20.20 4.67
N ASN A 475 -40.44 -19.56 5.48
CA ASN A 475 -41.14 -18.35 5.05
C ASN A 475 -40.19 -17.17 4.77
N ALA A 476 -39.11 -17.02 5.53
CA ALA A 476 -38.09 -16.00 5.27
C ALA A 476 -37.45 -16.19 3.89
N PHE A 477 -37.14 -17.42 3.50
CA PHE A 477 -36.63 -17.72 2.15
C PHE A 477 -37.67 -17.45 1.06
N GLN A 478 -38.94 -17.81 1.28
CA GLN A 478 -40.01 -17.47 0.34
C GLN A 478 -40.14 -15.95 0.14
N GLN A 479 -40.02 -15.16 1.21
CA GLN A 479 -40.03 -13.69 1.12
C GLN A 479 -38.79 -13.15 0.39
N LEU A 480 -37.60 -13.72 0.61
CA LEU A 480 -36.39 -13.36 -0.13
C LEU A 480 -36.54 -13.63 -1.62
N ILE A 481 -37.05 -14.81 -1.98
CA ILE A 481 -37.30 -15.18 -3.39
C ILE A 481 -38.33 -14.24 -4.03
N GLN A 482 -39.40 -13.88 -3.32
CA GLN A 482 -40.39 -12.94 -3.83
C GLN A 482 -39.81 -11.53 -4.01
N ARG A 483 -38.96 -11.08 -3.08
CA ARG A 483 -38.33 -9.76 -3.08
C ARG A 483 -37.29 -9.60 -4.20
N HIS A 484 -36.48 -10.63 -4.45
CA HIS A 484 -35.33 -10.55 -5.34
C HIS A 484 -35.60 -11.27 -6.67
N GLU A 485 -35.76 -10.50 -7.75
CA GLU A 485 -36.14 -11.03 -9.08
C GLU A 485 -35.21 -12.14 -9.57
N ILE A 486 -33.92 -12.03 -9.29
CA ILE A 486 -32.91 -13.01 -9.71
C ILE A 486 -33.14 -14.40 -9.12
N LEU A 487 -33.69 -14.50 -7.90
CA LEU A 487 -33.99 -15.78 -7.24
C LEU A 487 -35.23 -16.48 -7.82
N ARG A 488 -36.02 -15.74 -8.61
CA ARG A 488 -37.18 -16.22 -9.37
C ARG A 488 -36.95 -16.06 -10.88
N THR A 489 -35.68 -16.07 -11.32
CA THR A 489 -35.29 -15.96 -12.73
C THR A 489 -34.78 -17.30 -13.26
N THR A 490 -35.19 -17.63 -14.48
CA THR A 490 -34.68 -18.76 -15.26
C THR A 490 -34.08 -18.26 -16.58
N PHE A 491 -33.27 -19.09 -17.22
CA PHE A 491 -32.53 -18.72 -18.43
C PHE A 491 -32.92 -19.66 -19.57
N ASN A 492 -33.64 -19.13 -20.56
CA ASN A 492 -34.27 -19.92 -21.62
C ASN A 492 -33.82 -19.43 -23.00
N LEU A 493 -33.83 -20.32 -23.99
CA LEU A 493 -33.70 -19.94 -25.40
C LEU A 493 -35.06 -19.46 -25.92
N ILE A 494 -35.12 -18.18 -26.29
CA ILE A 494 -36.31 -17.56 -26.90
C ILE A 494 -35.85 -16.97 -28.23
N ASP A 495 -36.47 -17.39 -29.33
CA ASP A 495 -36.10 -16.99 -30.70
C ASP A 495 -34.60 -17.22 -31.03
N ASN A 496 -34.05 -18.35 -30.57
CA ASN A 496 -32.63 -18.72 -30.65
C ASN A 496 -31.66 -17.79 -29.91
N GLU A 497 -32.15 -16.91 -29.03
CA GLU A 497 -31.31 -16.10 -28.16
C GLU A 497 -31.47 -16.50 -26.69
N PRO A 498 -30.36 -16.61 -25.94
CA PRO A 498 -30.42 -16.85 -24.50
C PRO A 498 -30.95 -15.59 -23.79
N ARG A 499 -32.11 -15.72 -23.14
CA ARG A 499 -32.79 -14.64 -22.41
C ARG A 499 -33.13 -15.02 -20.98
N GLN A 500 -33.23 -14.01 -20.11
CA GLN A 500 -33.71 -14.18 -18.74
C GLN A 500 -35.24 -14.08 -18.70
N VAL A 501 -35.87 -14.96 -17.95
CA VAL A 501 -37.32 -15.00 -17.73
C VAL A 501 -37.56 -14.89 -16.23
N VAL A 502 -38.18 -13.77 -15.83
CA VAL A 502 -38.46 -13.42 -14.44
C VAL A 502 -39.88 -13.87 -14.09
N HIS A 503 -40.02 -14.84 -13.19
CA HIS A 503 -41.32 -15.42 -12.81
C HIS A 503 -41.98 -14.62 -11.70
N ASN A 504 -43.29 -14.37 -11.77
CA ASN A 504 -44.02 -13.61 -10.74
C ASN A 504 -43.99 -14.27 -9.36
N GLN A 505 -44.00 -15.60 -9.35
CA GLN A 505 -43.89 -16.46 -8.17
C GLN A 505 -43.02 -17.65 -8.51
N MET A 506 -42.32 -18.17 -7.51
CA MET A 506 -41.49 -19.35 -7.64
C MET A 506 -41.76 -20.26 -6.44
N ASN A 507 -42.04 -21.53 -6.70
CA ASN A 507 -42.28 -22.50 -5.64
C ASN A 507 -40.94 -22.85 -4.98
N PHE A 508 -40.90 -22.75 -3.65
CA PHE A 508 -39.74 -23.11 -2.85
C PHE A 508 -40.21 -23.85 -1.61
N GLY A 509 -39.55 -24.98 -1.32
CA GLY A 509 -39.78 -25.77 -0.11
C GLY A 509 -38.49 -26.39 0.40
N MET A 510 -38.31 -26.38 1.72
CA MET A 510 -37.10 -26.94 2.32
C MET A 510 -37.26 -28.44 2.56
N LYS A 511 -36.31 -29.23 2.08
CA LYS A 511 -36.24 -30.65 2.41
C LYS A 511 -35.73 -30.82 3.84
N GLN A 512 -36.54 -31.44 4.69
CA GLN A 512 -36.20 -31.71 6.08
C GLN A 512 -35.77 -33.16 6.24
N ILE A 513 -34.69 -33.38 6.98
CA ILE A 513 -34.21 -34.71 7.36
C ILE A 513 -34.09 -34.71 8.87
N ASP A 514 -34.97 -35.47 9.53
CA ASP A 514 -34.94 -35.61 10.99
C ASP A 514 -33.93 -36.69 11.40
N LEU A 515 -32.87 -36.26 12.08
CA LEU A 515 -31.79 -37.12 12.55
C LEU A 515 -31.86 -37.38 14.06
N THR A 516 -32.88 -36.88 14.77
CA THR A 516 -32.97 -36.92 16.24
C THR A 516 -32.94 -38.35 16.82
N ASN A 517 -33.47 -39.32 16.08
CA ASN A 517 -33.55 -40.72 16.52
C ASN A 517 -32.33 -41.58 16.13
N TYR A 518 -31.32 -40.99 15.48
CA TYR A 518 -30.09 -41.71 15.09
C TYR A 518 -29.02 -41.59 16.17
N VAL A 519 -28.11 -42.57 16.24
CA VAL A 519 -26.92 -42.45 17.11
C VAL A 519 -25.95 -41.43 16.53
N GLU A 520 -25.14 -40.78 17.38
CA GLU A 520 -24.27 -39.65 17.00
C GLU A 520 -23.33 -39.93 15.80
N ALA A 521 -22.79 -41.15 15.74
CA ALA A 521 -21.94 -41.58 14.61
C ALA A 521 -22.72 -41.64 13.28
N GLU A 522 -23.99 -42.03 13.32
CA GLU A 522 -24.88 -42.06 12.16
C GLU A 522 -25.35 -40.66 11.78
N GLN A 523 -25.65 -39.80 12.75
CA GLN A 523 -25.99 -38.40 12.53
C GLN A 523 -24.85 -37.67 11.79
N THR A 524 -23.62 -37.79 12.30
CA THR A 524 -22.43 -37.17 11.71
C THR A 524 -22.21 -37.63 10.27
N LYS A 525 -22.35 -38.94 10.03
CA LYS A 525 -22.23 -39.52 8.69
C LYS A 525 -23.33 -39.01 7.75
N ALA A 526 -24.57 -38.95 8.20
CA ALA A 526 -25.71 -38.47 7.41
C ALA A 526 -25.55 -36.99 7.05
N ILE A 527 -25.09 -36.14 7.99
CA ILE A 527 -24.81 -34.71 7.75
C ILE A 527 -23.72 -34.55 6.69
N ALA A 528 -22.59 -35.25 6.84
CA ALA A 528 -21.49 -35.19 5.88
C ALA A 528 -21.92 -35.66 4.47
N GLN A 529 -22.75 -36.69 4.40
CA GLN A 529 -23.32 -37.18 3.13
C GLN A 529 -24.27 -36.16 2.49
N ALA A 530 -25.14 -35.52 3.27
CA ALA A 530 -26.05 -34.50 2.78
C ALA A 530 -25.30 -33.28 2.24
N ILE A 531 -24.27 -32.81 2.95
CA ILE A 531 -23.41 -31.71 2.49
C ILE A 531 -22.69 -32.10 1.20
N SER A 532 -22.09 -33.30 1.16
CA SER A 532 -21.37 -33.78 -0.03
C SER A 532 -22.29 -33.97 -1.23
N HIS A 533 -23.52 -34.43 -1.01
CA HIS A 533 -24.52 -34.57 -2.05
C HIS A 533 -24.93 -33.21 -2.60
N ASN A 534 -25.32 -32.26 -1.74
CA ASN A 534 -25.71 -30.91 -2.15
C ASN A 534 -24.59 -30.16 -2.89
N ALA A 535 -23.34 -30.32 -2.45
CA ALA A 535 -22.19 -29.72 -3.13
C ALA A 535 -21.96 -30.26 -4.55
N LYS A 536 -22.49 -31.45 -4.87
CA LYS A 536 -22.40 -32.10 -6.18
C LYS A 536 -23.67 -31.95 -7.02
N THR A 537 -24.74 -31.40 -6.46
CA THR A 537 -25.98 -31.16 -7.18
C THR A 537 -25.75 -30.09 -8.23
N THR A 538 -26.16 -30.37 -9.45
CA THR A 538 -26.15 -29.43 -10.57
C THR A 538 -27.50 -28.72 -10.68
N PHE A 539 -27.50 -27.54 -11.30
CA PHE A 539 -28.73 -26.79 -11.56
C PHE A 539 -29.09 -26.87 -13.04
N ASP A 540 -30.37 -27.06 -13.33
CA ASP A 540 -30.90 -26.78 -14.67
C ASP A 540 -31.29 -25.30 -14.74
N LEU A 541 -30.56 -24.51 -15.52
CA LEU A 541 -30.81 -23.06 -15.64
C LEU A 541 -32.20 -22.73 -16.21
N GLU A 542 -32.88 -23.69 -16.86
CA GLU A 542 -34.24 -23.56 -17.37
C GLU A 542 -35.30 -23.76 -16.27
N VAL A 543 -34.92 -24.35 -15.12
CA VAL A 543 -35.82 -24.71 -14.01
C VAL A 543 -35.39 -24.04 -12.70
N GLY A 544 -36.20 -23.08 -12.23
CA GLY A 544 -35.95 -22.39 -10.96
C GLY A 544 -36.68 -23.01 -9.77
N PRO A 545 -36.37 -22.55 -8.54
CA PRO A 545 -35.35 -21.55 -8.20
C PRO A 545 -33.91 -22.09 -8.28
N LEU A 546 -32.96 -21.21 -8.63
CA LEU A 546 -31.52 -21.54 -8.75
C LEU A 546 -30.76 -21.21 -7.44
N LEU A 547 -31.13 -21.86 -6.33
CA LEU A 547 -30.52 -21.65 -5.00
C LEU A 547 -30.45 -22.91 -4.14
#